data_AF-A0A0J7KX14-F1
#
_entry.id   AF-A0A0J7KX14-F1
#
_cell.length_a   1.000
_cell.length_b   1.000
_cell.length_c   1.000
_cell.angle_alpha   90.00
_cell.angle_beta   90.00
_cell.angle_gamma   90.00
#
_symmetry.space_group_name_H-M   'P 1'
#
loop_
_entity.id
_entity.type
_entity.pdbx_description
1 polymer ?
#
loop_
_entity_poly.entity_id
_entity_poly.type
_entity_poly.pdbx_seq_one_letter_code
_entity_poly.pdbx_strand_id
1 'polypeptide(L)'
;MLIKEYRIPLPLTVEEYRIAQLYMIAKKSREESKGAGSGVEIIENEPYNNGPGGDGQYTHKIYHVGSHLPGWFKSLLPKSALITKEEAWNAYPYTKTRYTCPFVEKFSVEIETYYFPDNGHQENVFNLSGSDYRNRIVDVIDIVKDQPYGADYVKEEDPKLYVSEKTGRGPLEDAWLDDYWADVEV
;
A
#
# COMPACT_ATOMS: atom_id res chain seq x y z
N MET A 1 -0.94 6.25 -19.52
CA MET A 1 -0.94 5.94 -18.08
C MET A 1 0.19 4.97 -17.84
N LEU A 2 1.03 5.19 -16.82
CA LEU A 2 2.03 4.20 -16.42
C LEU A 2 1.34 3.21 -15.49
N ILE A 3 1.43 1.91 -15.79
CA ILE A 3 0.81 0.85 -14.98
C ILE A 3 1.91 -0.07 -14.50
N LYS A 4 2.00 -0.21 -13.18
CA LYS A 4 2.88 -1.16 -12.52
C LYS A 4 2.04 -2.03 -11.58
N GLU A 5 2.22 -3.32 -11.68
CA GLU A 5 1.65 -4.32 -10.78
C GLU A 5 2.76 -4.84 -9.89
N TYR A 6 2.64 -4.60 -8.59
CA TYR A 6 3.57 -5.15 -7.59
C TYR A 6 2.93 -6.38 -6.96
N ARG A 7 3.60 -7.51 -7.07
CA ARG A 7 3.23 -8.76 -6.43
C ARG A 7 4.06 -8.90 -5.16
N ILE A 8 3.39 -8.98 -4.01
CA ILE A 8 4.05 -8.98 -2.70
C ILE A 8 3.64 -10.25 -1.96
N PRO A 9 4.38 -11.37 -2.15
CA PRO A 9 4.20 -12.56 -1.34
C PRO A 9 4.46 -12.23 0.13
N LEU A 10 3.69 -12.83 1.03
CA LEU A 10 3.83 -12.62 2.47
C LEU A 10 3.61 -13.94 3.23
N PRO A 11 4.35 -14.21 4.32
CA PRO A 11 4.14 -15.39 5.18
C PRO A 11 2.93 -15.19 6.12
N LEU A 12 1.82 -14.73 5.57
CA LEU A 12 0.55 -14.43 6.24
C LEU A 12 -0.60 -15.02 5.43
N THR A 13 -1.61 -15.55 6.10
CA THR A 13 -2.88 -15.84 5.43
C THR A 13 -3.59 -14.54 5.04
N VAL A 14 -4.49 -14.62 4.06
CA VAL A 14 -5.35 -13.49 3.66
C VAL A 14 -6.17 -12.96 4.86
N GLU A 15 -6.59 -13.81 5.80
CA GLU A 15 -7.33 -13.34 6.98
C GLU A 15 -6.43 -12.63 7.99
N GLU A 16 -5.20 -13.11 8.19
CA GLU A 16 -4.22 -12.43 9.04
C GLU A 16 -3.83 -11.07 8.45
N TYR A 17 -3.63 -11.01 7.13
CA TYR A 17 -3.30 -9.75 6.44
C TYR A 17 -4.40 -8.71 6.61
N ARG A 18 -5.68 -9.10 6.53
CA ARG A 18 -6.82 -8.20 6.75
C ARG A 18 -6.74 -7.47 8.09
N ILE A 19 -6.39 -8.19 9.16
CA ILE A 19 -6.24 -7.64 10.51
C ILE A 19 -4.96 -6.79 10.59
N ALA A 20 -3.84 -7.30 10.07
CA ALA A 20 -2.54 -6.63 10.11
C ALA A 20 -2.59 -5.28 9.36
N GLN A 21 -3.22 -5.23 8.19
CA GLN A 21 -3.35 -4.02 7.38
C GLN A 21 -4.06 -2.89 8.15
N LEU A 22 -5.19 -3.18 8.78
CA LEU A 22 -5.94 -2.19 9.55
C LEU A 22 -5.11 -1.65 10.74
N TYR A 23 -4.40 -2.54 11.43
CA TYR A 23 -3.47 -2.15 12.49
C TYR A 23 -2.35 -1.25 11.95
N MET A 24 -1.73 -1.61 10.82
CA MET A 24 -0.64 -0.85 10.21
C MET A 24 -1.10 0.52 9.71
N ILE A 25 -2.29 0.64 9.13
CA ILE A 25 -2.89 1.93 8.75
C ILE A 25 -3.05 2.82 9.99
N ALA A 26 -3.55 2.29 11.10
CA ALA A 26 -3.72 3.05 12.33
C ALA A 26 -2.36 3.46 12.95
N LYS A 27 -1.39 2.53 13.01
CA LYS A 27 -0.02 2.80 13.49
C LYS A 27 0.64 3.90 12.66
N LYS A 28 0.61 3.78 11.33
CA LYS A 28 1.25 4.74 10.42
C LYS A 28 0.58 6.11 10.47
N SER A 29 -0.75 6.15 10.52
CA SER A 29 -1.52 7.41 10.65
C SER A 29 -1.12 8.17 11.93
N ARG A 30 -0.86 7.46 13.03
CA ARG A 30 -0.38 8.06 14.28
C ARG A 30 1.06 8.58 14.18
N GLU A 31 1.94 7.87 13.48
CA GLU A 31 3.34 8.28 13.29
C GLU A 31 3.50 9.52 12.39
N GLU A 32 2.64 9.65 11.38
CA GLU A 32 2.63 10.79 10.45
C GLU A 32 1.96 12.05 11.02
N SER A 33 1.17 11.91 12.08
CA SER A 33 0.49 13.01 12.75
C SER A 33 1.42 13.71 13.75
N LYS A 34 2.15 14.74 13.29
CA LYS A 34 3.11 15.50 14.12
C LYS A 34 2.67 16.96 14.33
N GLY A 35 1.87 17.21 15.36
CA GLY A 35 1.50 18.56 15.80
C GLY A 35 0.44 19.26 14.93
N ALA A 36 0.15 20.52 15.24
CA ALA A 36 -0.90 21.28 14.55
C ALA A 36 -0.49 21.65 13.11
N GLY A 37 -1.31 21.30 12.12
CA GLY A 37 -1.11 21.65 10.71
C GLY A 37 -0.18 20.74 9.90
N SER A 38 0.23 19.60 10.45
CA SER A 38 0.97 18.54 9.76
C SER A 38 0.33 17.19 10.10
N GLY A 39 0.04 16.37 9.09
CA GLY A 39 -0.52 15.03 9.28
C GLY A 39 -1.72 14.75 8.39
N VAL A 40 -2.57 13.84 8.88
CA VAL A 40 -3.70 13.25 8.16
C VAL A 40 -5.01 13.70 8.81
N GLU A 41 -5.87 14.36 8.05
CA GLU A 41 -7.24 14.68 8.45
C GLU A 41 -8.19 13.62 7.88
N ILE A 42 -8.98 12.98 8.75
CA ILE A 42 -10.04 12.07 8.33
C ILE A 42 -11.32 12.89 8.16
N ILE A 43 -11.79 13.00 6.92
CA ILE A 43 -12.98 13.79 6.56
C ILE A 43 -14.23 12.91 6.58
N GLU A 44 -14.14 11.73 5.95
CA GLU A 44 -15.22 10.75 5.93
C GLU A 44 -14.66 9.37 6.29
N ASN A 45 -15.46 8.59 7.01
CA ASN A 45 -15.18 7.20 7.36
C ASN A 45 -16.52 6.49 7.59
N GLU A 46 -17.11 5.96 6.52
CA GLU A 46 -18.46 5.39 6.55
C GLU A 46 -18.58 4.14 5.69
N PRO A 47 -19.50 3.23 6.02
CA PRO A 47 -19.80 2.09 5.16
C PRO A 47 -20.43 2.57 3.84
N TYR A 48 -20.14 1.87 2.75
CA TYR A 48 -20.77 2.07 1.44
C TYR A 48 -21.32 0.76 0.89
N ASN A 49 -22.27 0.87 -0.05
CA ASN A 49 -22.80 -0.27 -0.80
C ASN A 49 -22.67 -0.01 -2.31
N ASN A 50 -22.49 -1.06 -3.11
CA ASN A 50 -22.40 -1.01 -4.57
C ASN A 50 -21.32 -0.05 -5.13
N GLY A 51 -20.17 0.06 -4.45
CA GLY A 51 -19.00 0.80 -4.93
C GLY A 51 -17.93 -0.11 -5.54
N PRO A 52 -16.69 0.39 -5.71
CA PRO A 52 -15.55 -0.45 -6.13
C PRO A 52 -15.42 -1.68 -5.21
N GLY A 53 -15.37 -2.88 -5.80
CA GLY A 53 -15.32 -4.13 -5.06
C GLY A 53 -16.62 -4.59 -4.39
N GLY A 54 -17.73 -3.88 -4.55
CA GLY A 54 -19.03 -4.23 -3.95
C GLY A 54 -19.38 -3.37 -2.74
N ASP A 55 -19.58 -4.00 -1.58
CA ASP A 55 -19.91 -3.33 -0.32
C ASP A 55 -18.67 -3.27 0.57
N GLY A 56 -18.48 -2.18 1.32
CA GLY A 56 -17.25 -2.00 2.09
C GLY A 56 -17.21 -0.75 2.95
N GLN A 57 -16.00 -0.32 3.30
CA GLN A 57 -15.73 0.90 4.06
C GLN A 57 -15.08 1.95 3.17
N TYR A 58 -15.65 3.16 3.14
CA TYR A 58 -15.11 4.29 2.43
C TYR A 58 -14.41 5.24 3.40
N THR A 59 -13.24 5.74 3.02
CA THR A 59 -12.56 6.81 3.75
C THR A 59 -12.10 7.91 2.81
N HIS A 60 -12.29 9.16 3.25
CA HIS A 60 -11.74 10.33 2.59
C HIS A 60 -10.80 11.04 3.55
N LYS A 61 -9.54 11.22 3.17
CA LYS A 61 -8.52 11.87 3.99
C LYS A 61 -7.84 13.01 3.24
N ILE A 62 -7.42 14.03 3.98
CA ILE A 62 -6.57 15.12 3.50
C ILE A 62 -5.20 15.01 4.17
N TYR A 63 -4.16 14.86 3.36
CA TYR A 63 -2.77 14.88 3.79
C TYR A 63 -2.18 16.27 3.58
N HIS A 64 -1.62 16.84 4.64
CA HIS A 64 -0.88 18.10 4.58
C HIS A 64 0.59 17.82 4.28
N VAL A 65 0.93 17.73 2.99
CA VAL A 65 2.28 17.34 2.51
C VAL A 65 3.29 18.49 2.51
N GLY A 66 2.90 19.66 2.98
CA GLY A 66 3.73 20.87 2.99
C GLY A 66 5.09 20.70 3.68
N SER A 67 5.24 19.82 4.67
CA SER A 67 6.51 19.50 5.32
C SER A 67 7.41 18.58 4.49
N HIS A 68 6.84 17.72 3.64
CA HIS A 68 7.53 16.63 2.92
C HIS A 68 8.04 17.01 1.51
N LEU A 69 7.60 18.13 0.95
CA LEU A 69 8.06 18.57 -0.38
C LEU A 69 9.49 19.15 -0.36
N PRO A 70 10.26 19.08 -1.45
CA PRO A 70 11.54 19.79 -1.55
C PRO A 70 11.36 21.31 -1.42
N GLY A 71 12.30 22.00 -0.77
CA GLY A 71 12.19 23.44 -0.47
C GLY A 71 11.96 24.33 -1.70
N TRP A 72 12.63 24.03 -2.82
CA TRP A 72 12.46 24.74 -4.09
C TRP A 72 11.05 24.57 -4.68
N PHE A 73 10.40 23.44 -4.44
CA PHE A 73 9.05 23.17 -4.91
C PHE A 73 8.01 23.87 -4.01
N LYS A 74 8.23 23.88 -2.69
CA LYS A 74 7.37 24.62 -1.74
C LYS A 74 7.28 26.12 -2.05
N SER A 75 8.40 26.75 -2.44
CA SER A 75 8.43 28.19 -2.74
C SER A 75 7.64 28.60 -3.98
N LEU A 76 7.31 27.65 -4.85
CA LEU A 76 6.55 27.87 -6.08
C LEU A 76 5.05 27.61 -5.91
N LEU A 77 4.63 27.06 -4.76
CA LEU A 77 3.26 26.63 -4.52
C LEU A 77 2.52 27.57 -3.55
N PRO A 78 1.27 27.96 -3.86
CA PRO A 78 0.41 28.60 -2.87
C PRO A 78 0.15 27.64 -1.70
N LYS A 79 -0.07 28.15 -0.48
CA LYS A 79 -0.29 27.30 0.71
C LYS A 79 -1.45 26.31 0.54
N SER A 80 -2.47 26.67 -0.25
CA SER A 80 -3.59 25.80 -0.61
C SER A 80 -3.23 24.62 -1.52
N ALA A 81 -2.05 24.63 -2.15
CA ALA A 81 -1.54 23.58 -3.03
C ALA A 81 -0.72 22.50 -2.30
N LEU A 82 -0.59 22.61 -0.98
CA LEU A 82 0.21 21.68 -0.15
C LEU A 82 -0.64 20.54 0.43
N ILE A 83 -1.76 20.22 -0.20
CA ILE A 83 -2.68 19.15 0.22
C ILE A 83 -2.75 18.05 -0.83
N THR A 84 -2.85 16.81 -0.38
CA THR A 84 -3.19 15.65 -1.21
C THR A 84 -4.44 15.01 -0.63
N LYS A 85 -5.43 14.74 -1.48
CA LYS A 85 -6.65 14.03 -1.09
C LYS A 85 -6.47 12.54 -1.36
N GLU A 86 -6.84 11.72 -0.40
CA GLU A 86 -6.94 10.27 -0.53
C GLU A 86 -8.41 9.87 -0.41
N GLU A 87 -8.93 9.19 -1.40
CA GLU A 87 -10.20 8.48 -1.34
C GLU A 87 -9.89 6.98 -1.37
N ALA A 88 -10.39 6.21 -0.42
CA ALA A 88 -10.15 4.77 -0.35
C ALA A 88 -11.46 3.99 -0.15
N TRP A 89 -11.62 2.93 -0.93
CA TRP A 89 -12.72 1.97 -0.90
C TRP A 89 -12.15 0.61 -0.50
N ASN A 90 -12.48 0.17 0.72
CA ASN A 90 -12.05 -1.11 1.26
C ASN A 90 -13.21 -2.10 1.27
N ALA A 91 -13.25 -2.97 0.26
CA ALA A 91 -14.16 -4.11 0.14
C ALA A 91 -13.33 -5.41 0.12
N TYR A 92 -12.55 -5.63 1.20
CA TYR A 92 -11.63 -6.76 1.31
C TYR A 92 -12.29 -8.09 0.85
N PRO A 93 -11.66 -8.86 -0.05
CA PRO A 93 -10.25 -8.85 -0.44
C PRO A 93 -9.90 -7.95 -1.65
N TYR A 94 -10.70 -6.92 -1.92
CA TYR A 94 -10.35 -5.88 -2.88
C TYR A 94 -10.26 -4.52 -2.18
N THR A 95 -9.23 -3.75 -2.50
CA THR A 95 -9.12 -2.35 -2.07
C THR A 95 -8.77 -1.47 -3.25
N LYS A 96 -9.38 -0.28 -3.30
CA LYS A 96 -9.03 0.78 -4.25
C LYS A 96 -8.69 2.04 -3.47
N THR A 97 -7.61 2.71 -3.82
CA THR A 97 -7.22 4.00 -3.25
C THR A 97 -6.84 4.94 -4.37
N ARG A 98 -7.32 6.17 -4.30
CA ARG A 98 -7.06 7.23 -5.26
C ARG A 98 -6.50 8.44 -4.54
N TYR A 99 -5.31 8.84 -4.95
CA TYR A 99 -4.70 10.10 -4.54
C TYR A 99 -4.87 11.15 -5.63
N THR A 100 -5.30 12.34 -5.24
CA THR A 100 -5.39 13.51 -6.13
C THR A 100 -4.75 14.74 -5.48
N CYS A 101 -4.17 15.60 -6.31
CA CYS A 101 -3.64 16.89 -5.88
C CYS A 101 -4.46 18.00 -6.53
N PRO A 102 -5.23 18.80 -5.77
CA PRO A 102 -6.08 19.85 -6.33
C PRO A 102 -5.33 20.88 -7.18
N PHE A 103 -4.04 21.09 -6.92
CA PHE A 103 -3.22 22.04 -7.69
C PHE A 103 -2.72 21.47 -9.02
N VAL A 104 -2.65 20.14 -9.14
CA VAL A 104 -2.19 19.46 -10.35
C VAL A 104 -3.34 18.57 -10.83
N GLU A 105 -4.34 19.19 -11.46
CA GLU A 105 -5.58 18.53 -11.87
C GLU A 105 -5.38 17.25 -12.72
N LYS A 106 -4.25 17.16 -13.44
CA LYS A 106 -3.89 16.00 -14.28
C LYS A 106 -3.09 14.92 -13.53
N PHE A 107 -2.71 15.15 -12.27
CA PHE A 107 -1.97 14.19 -11.47
C PHE A 107 -2.92 13.41 -10.57
N SER A 108 -2.95 12.09 -10.79
CA SER A 108 -3.58 11.14 -9.89
C SER A 108 -2.68 9.91 -9.77
N VAL A 109 -2.76 9.28 -8.60
CA VAL A 109 -2.21 7.94 -8.37
C VAL A 109 -3.37 7.06 -7.93
N GLU A 110 -3.60 5.98 -8.65
CA GLU A 110 -4.61 5.00 -8.30
C GLU A 110 -3.92 3.68 -7.97
N ILE A 111 -4.29 3.11 -6.84
CA ILE A 111 -3.77 1.84 -6.33
C ILE A 111 -4.96 0.92 -6.18
N GLU A 112 -4.96 -0.16 -6.94
CA GLU A 112 -5.90 -1.27 -6.78
C GLU A 112 -5.14 -2.47 -6.24
N THR A 113 -5.75 -3.22 -5.33
CA THR A 113 -5.11 -4.37 -4.71
C THR A 113 -6.12 -5.47 -4.52
N TYR A 114 -5.73 -6.67 -4.92
CA TYR A 114 -6.41 -7.91 -4.58
C TYR A 114 -5.53 -8.72 -3.62
N TYR A 115 -6.17 -9.40 -2.68
CA TYR A 115 -5.50 -10.31 -1.73
C TYR A 115 -5.91 -11.74 -2.04
N PHE A 116 -4.97 -12.54 -2.55
CA PHE A 116 -5.21 -13.94 -2.91
C PHE A 116 -4.46 -14.89 -1.98
N PRO A 117 -5.06 -16.04 -1.62
CA PRO A 117 -4.37 -17.09 -0.89
C PRO A 117 -3.62 -18.01 -1.88
N ASP A 118 -2.68 -17.45 -2.63
CA ASP A 118 -1.94 -18.15 -3.69
C ASP A 118 -0.44 -17.79 -3.70
N ASN A 119 0.28 -18.31 -4.69
CA ASN A 119 1.71 -18.03 -4.89
C ASN A 119 1.99 -16.73 -5.67
N GLY A 120 0.97 -15.96 -6.04
CA GLY A 120 1.13 -14.72 -6.82
C GLY A 120 1.41 -14.93 -8.32
N HIS A 121 1.22 -16.15 -8.86
CA HIS A 121 1.41 -16.42 -10.30
C HIS A 121 0.15 -16.18 -11.16
N GLN A 122 -0.97 -15.76 -10.56
CA GLN A 122 -2.17 -15.41 -11.32
C GLN A 122 -1.92 -14.26 -12.30
N GLU A 123 -2.26 -14.49 -13.56
CA GLU A 123 -2.16 -13.49 -14.61
C GLU A 123 -3.43 -12.62 -14.69
N ASN A 124 -3.22 -11.33 -14.89
CA ASN A 124 -4.28 -10.35 -15.17
C ASN A 124 -5.42 -10.27 -14.14
N VAL A 125 -5.12 -10.35 -12.84
CA VAL A 125 -6.14 -10.32 -11.78
C VAL A 125 -7.02 -9.06 -11.79
N PHE A 126 -6.51 -7.95 -12.35
CA PHE A 126 -7.25 -6.69 -12.53
C PHE A 126 -8.09 -6.63 -13.81
N ASN A 127 -8.12 -7.72 -14.60
CA ASN A 127 -8.84 -7.81 -15.86
C ASN A 127 -8.54 -6.65 -16.82
N LEU A 128 -7.26 -6.26 -16.91
CA LEU A 128 -6.83 -5.19 -17.81
C LEU A 128 -7.01 -5.64 -19.26
N SER A 129 -7.25 -4.68 -20.15
CA SER A 129 -7.44 -4.94 -21.58
C SER A 129 -6.60 -4.00 -22.44
N GLY A 130 -6.48 -4.32 -23.74
CA GLY A 130 -5.89 -3.41 -24.73
C GLY A 130 -4.46 -2.99 -24.41
N SER A 131 -4.20 -1.68 -24.49
CA SER A 131 -2.87 -1.12 -24.23
C SER A 131 -2.45 -1.21 -22.76
N ASP A 132 -3.42 -1.21 -21.84
CA ASP A 132 -3.13 -1.21 -20.40
C ASP A 132 -2.56 -2.55 -19.97
N TYR A 133 -3.15 -3.66 -20.48
CA TYR A 133 -2.60 -4.99 -20.29
C TYR A 133 -1.20 -5.14 -20.89
N ARG A 134 -1.00 -4.67 -22.13
CA ARG A 134 0.27 -4.83 -22.85
C ARG A 134 1.42 -4.00 -22.26
N ASN A 135 1.11 -2.83 -21.72
CA ASN A 135 2.11 -1.90 -21.20
C ASN A 135 2.30 -2.02 -19.68
N ARG A 136 1.57 -2.92 -19.01
CA ARG A 136 1.78 -3.22 -17.59
C ARG A 136 3.18 -3.77 -17.38
N ILE A 137 3.85 -3.26 -16.36
CA ILE A 137 5.09 -3.84 -15.83
C ILE A 137 4.72 -4.61 -14.57
N VAL A 138 5.03 -5.90 -14.54
CA VAL A 138 4.86 -6.75 -13.35
C VAL A 138 6.19 -6.83 -12.63
N ASP A 139 6.19 -6.60 -11.32
CA ASP A 139 7.36 -6.65 -10.47
C ASP A 139 7.03 -7.44 -9.19
N VAL A 140 7.95 -8.29 -8.74
CA VAL A 140 7.79 -9.07 -7.50
C VAL A 140 8.66 -8.41 -6.43
N ILE A 141 8.04 -8.02 -5.31
CA ILE A 141 8.75 -7.48 -4.16
C ILE A 141 9.03 -8.62 -3.19
N ASP A 142 10.30 -9.01 -3.07
CA ASP A 142 10.79 -9.94 -2.08
C ASP A 142 11.13 -9.17 -0.81
N ILE A 143 10.29 -9.28 0.22
CA ILE A 143 10.47 -8.55 1.49
C ILE A 143 11.78 -8.90 2.23
N VAL A 144 12.53 -9.91 1.81
CA VAL A 144 13.84 -10.27 2.38
C VAL A 144 14.99 -9.69 1.55
N LYS A 145 14.85 -9.67 0.22
CA LYS A 145 15.91 -9.20 -0.70
C LYS A 145 15.79 -7.72 -1.06
N ASP A 146 14.58 -7.18 -1.11
CA ASP A 146 14.29 -5.80 -1.50
C ASP A 146 14.20 -4.86 -0.28
N GLN A 147 15.18 -4.97 0.61
CA GLN A 147 15.24 -4.17 1.83
C GLN A 147 15.50 -2.68 1.53
N PRO A 148 14.88 -1.75 2.28
CA PRO A 148 15.22 -0.35 2.20
C PRO A 148 16.66 -0.10 2.64
N TYR A 149 17.25 1.01 2.19
CA TYR A 149 18.65 1.35 2.46
C TYR A 149 18.78 2.68 3.21
N GLY A 150 19.92 2.86 3.88
CA GLY A 150 20.27 4.12 4.52
C GLY A 150 19.35 4.45 5.71
N ALA A 151 18.76 5.65 5.69
CA ALA A 151 17.94 6.15 6.79
C ALA A 151 16.57 5.45 6.91
N ASP A 152 16.13 4.76 5.86
CA ASP A 152 14.84 4.07 5.82
C ASP A 152 14.95 2.62 6.33
N TYR A 153 16.17 2.10 6.54
CA TYR A 153 16.38 0.77 7.12
C TYR A 153 16.21 0.82 8.64
N VAL A 154 15.28 0.01 9.15
CA VAL A 154 15.04 -0.18 10.59
C VAL A 154 15.29 -1.64 10.93
N LYS A 155 16.32 -1.89 11.73
CA LYS A 155 16.77 -3.24 12.08
C LYS A 155 15.66 -4.08 12.71
N GLU A 156 14.81 -3.46 13.53
CA GLU A 156 13.70 -4.11 14.22
C GLU A 156 12.54 -4.50 13.28
N GLU A 157 12.52 -3.94 12.07
CA GLU A 157 11.52 -4.22 11.03
C GLU A 157 12.07 -5.17 9.94
N ASP A 158 13.32 -5.63 10.07
CA ASP A 158 13.99 -6.53 9.13
C ASP A 158 13.47 -7.97 9.27
N PRO A 159 12.81 -8.55 8.25
CA PRO A 159 12.30 -9.92 8.29
C PRO A 159 13.40 -10.98 8.43
N LYS A 160 14.66 -10.67 8.08
CA LYS A 160 15.82 -11.56 8.30
C LYS A 160 16.22 -11.69 9.76
N LEU A 161 15.79 -10.75 10.59
CA LEU A 161 16.18 -10.68 12.00
C LEU A 161 14.99 -10.91 12.93
N TYR A 162 13.79 -10.59 12.49
CA TYR A 162 12.58 -10.66 13.29
C TYR A 162 12.07 -12.10 13.47
N VAL A 163 11.72 -12.44 14.71
CA VAL A 163 11.03 -13.68 15.06
C VAL A 163 9.79 -13.34 15.87
N SER A 164 8.63 -13.81 15.43
CA SER A 164 7.38 -13.62 16.14
C SER A 164 7.32 -14.51 17.38
N GLU A 165 7.33 -13.91 18.57
CA GLU A 165 7.18 -14.65 19.84
C GLU A 165 5.84 -15.41 19.94
N LYS A 166 4.80 -14.91 19.27
CA LYS A 166 3.45 -15.49 19.34
C LYS A 166 3.23 -16.66 18.40
N THR A 167 3.85 -16.63 17.22
CA THR A 167 3.60 -17.60 16.14
C THR A 167 4.82 -18.45 15.82
N GLY A 168 6.01 -18.06 16.28
CA GLY A 168 7.27 -18.69 15.91
C GLY A 168 7.70 -18.45 14.46
N ARG A 169 6.99 -17.61 13.69
CA ARG A 169 7.38 -17.27 12.30
C ARG A 169 8.62 -16.39 12.28
N GLY A 170 9.47 -16.61 11.29
CA GLY A 170 10.75 -15.92 11.14
C GLY A 170 11.89 -16.59 11.93
N PRO A 171 13.15 -16.19 11.70
CA PRO A 171 13.54 -15.22 10.68
C PRO A 171 13.34 -15.79 9.28
N LEU A 172 13.15 -14.92 8.29
CA LEU A 172 13.05 -15.34 6.90
C LEU A 172 14.45 -15.43 6.29
N GLU A 173 14.77 -16.59 5.72
CA GLU A 173 16.03 -16.86 5.03
C GLU A 173 16.00 -16.35 3.58
N ASP A 174 17.15 -16.27 2.92
CA ASP A 174 17.23 -15.80 1.52
C ASP A 174 16.41 -16.65 0.53
N ALA A 175 16.13 -17.91 0.87
CA ALA A 175 15.34 -18.84 0.05
C ALA A 175 13.85 -18.87 0.42
N TRP A 176 13.38 -18.07 1.39
CA TRP A 176 12.03 -18.16 1.94
C TRP A 176 10.92 -18.13 0.87
N LEU A 177 11.12 -17.33 -0.19
CA LEU A 177 10.14 -17.16 -1.24
C LEU A 177 10.11 -18.37 -2.19
N ASP A 178 11.28 -18.93 -2.50
CA ASP A 178 11.40 -20.16 -3.29
C ASP A 178 10.78 -21.35 -2.54
N ASP A 179 11.05 -21.44 -1.23
CA ASP A 179 10.45 -22.44 -0.34
C ASP A 179 8.93 -22.28 -0.27
N TYR A 180 8.44 -21.05 -0.13
CA TYR A 180 7.01 -20.74 -0.12
C TYR A 180 6.32 -21.17 -1.42
N TRP A 181 6.93 -20.88 -2.57
CA TRP A 181 6.38 -21.28 -3.86
C TRP A 181 6.35 -22.80 -4.04
N ALA A 182 7.38 -23.51 -3.56
CA ALA A 182 7.41 -24.98 -3.59
C ALA A 182 6.31 -25.62 -2.71
N ASP A 183 6.01 -25.01 -1.56
CA ASP A 183 4.98 -25.51 -0.63
C ASP A 183 3.55 -25.30 -1.14
N VAL A 184 3.32 -24.29 -1.99
CA VAL A 184 1.99 -23.97 -2.56
C VAL A 184 1.70 -24.77 -3.85
N GLU A 185 2.69 -25.43 -4.46
CA GLU A 185 2.54 -26.26 -5.67
C GLU A 185 1.98 -27.69 -5.42
N VAL A 186 1.46 -28.00 -4.23
CA VAL A 186 0.91 -29.33 -3.86
C VAL A 186 -0.62 -29.33 -3.73
#